data_AF-A0A268JV18-F1
#
_entry.id   AF-A0A268JV18-F1
#
_cell.length_a   1.000
_cell.length_b   1.000
_cell.length_c   1.000
_cell.angle_alpha   90.00
_cell.angle_beta   90.00
_cell.angle_gamma   90.00
#
_symmetry.space_group_name_H-M   'P 1'
#
loop_
_entity.id
_entity.type
_entity.pdbx_description
1 polymer ?
#
loop_
_entity_poly.entity_id
_entity_poly.type
_entity_poly.pdbx_seq_one_letter_code
_entity_poly.pdbx_strand_id
1 'polypeptide(L)'
;MSTNIHVLNYSKVTSNETLEKYMSNFIKYLIKRNIDNLTVNYNNELYYEEVKQIIDRLPVSNNLIDSLDLTLILNNCNGDVFAIVGEDLPTDNPWGDATDFIAVVSCTLEKNIWHEVAHLIGADDHYDKNTNEVLDICMDDNCIMQFGKDEGFLCASTIYEIKLHLNNISKKG
;
A
#
# COMPACT_ATOMS: atom_id res chain seq x y z
N MET A 1 15.74 -12.03 -2.30
CA MET A 1 14.40 -12.24 -2.90
C MET A 1 13.80 -10.90 -3.25
N SER A 2 13.01 -10.84 -4.33
CA SER A 2 12.26 -9.64 -4.72
C SER A 2 10.88 -9.69 -4.06
N THR A 3 10.35 -8.56 -3.58
CA THR A 3 8.96 -8.46 -3.12
C THR A 3 8.06 -8.18 -4.32
N ASN A 4 7.06 -9.02 -4.54
CA ASN A 4 6.09 -8.82 -5.61
C ASN A 4 4.90 -8.02 -5.08
N ILE A 5 4.54 -6.94 -5.78
CA ILE A 5 3.39 -6.10 -5.49
C ILE A 5 2.35 -6.37 -6.57
N HIS A 6 1.20 -6.90 -6.20
CA HIS A 6 0.08 -7.14 -7.10
C HIS A 6 -0.91 -5.99 -7.02
N VAL A 7 -1.08 -5.25 -8.11
CA VAL A 7 -2.03 -4.13 -8.15
C VAL A 7 -3.31 -4.57 -8.83
N LEU A 8 -4.43 -4.48 -8.09
CA LEU A 8 -5.78 -4.81 -8.55
C LEU A 8 -6.60 -3.52 -8.69
N ASN A 9 -7.04 -3.23 -9.91
CA ASN A 9 -7.82 -2.02 -10.18
C ASN A 9 -9.32 -2.31 -10.13
N TYR A 10 -9.99 -1.73 -9.15
CA TYR A 10 -11.45 -1.69 -9.00
C TYR A 10 -12.01 -0.26 -9.18
N SER A 11 -11.15 0.72 -9.48
CA SER A 11 -11.55 2.10 -9.69
C SER A 11 -12.25 2.29 -11.03
N LYS A 12 -13.30 3.13 -11.04
CA LYS A 12 -13.97 3.59 -12.26
C LYS A 12 -13.35 4.86 -12.83
N VAL A 13 -12.58 5.59 -12.03
CA VAL A 13 -11.97 6.88 -12.41
C VAL A 13 -10.54 6.69 -12.93
N THR A 14 -9.86 5.62 -12.54
CA THR A 14 -8.46 5.38 -12.93
C THR A 14 -8.36 4.15 -13.83
N SER A 15 -7.70 4.31 -14.98
CA SER A 15 -7.41 3.20 -15.88
C SER A 15 -6.19 2.38 -15.40
N ASN A 16 -6.09 1.12 -15.83
CA ASN A 16 -4.89 0.30 -15.59
C ASN A 16 -3.63 0.98 -16.11
N GLU A 17 -3.68 1.59 -17.30
CA GLU A 17 -2.55 2.35 -17.86
C GLU A 17 -2.10 3.50 -16.94
N THR A 18 -3.06 4.18 -16.29
CA THR A 18 -2.75 5.26 -15.36
C THR A 18 -2.11 4.74 -14.08
N LEU A 19 -2.63 3.65 -13.51
CA LEU A 19 -2.02 2.99 -12.35
C LEU A 19 -0.63 2.45 -12.67
N GLU A 20 -0.46 1.85 -13.85
CA GLU A 20 0.83 1.38 -14.36
C GLU A 20 1.86 2.50 -14.39
N LYS A 21 1.46 3.68 -14.85
CA LYS A 21 2.29 4.88 -14.85
C LYS A 21 2.64 5.34 -13.43
N TYR A 22 1.66 5.42 -12.53
CA TYR A 22 1.86 5.87 -11.14
C TYR A 22 2.84 4.99 -10.38
N MET A 23 2.65 3.68 -10.46
CA MET A 23 3.53 2.70 -9.84
C MET A 23 4.89 2.65 -10.53
N SER A 24 4.97 2.81 -11.85
CA SER A 24 6.26 2.95 -12.55
C SER A 24 7.05 4.17 -12.07
N ASN A 25 6.37 5.30 -11.82
CA ASN A 25 7.00 6.48 -11.25
C ASN A 25 7.48 6.22 -9.82
N PHE A 26 6.68 5.53 -9.02
CA PHE A 26 7.04 5.14 -7.65
C PHE A 26 8.30 4.26 -7.63
N ILE A 27 8.32 3.19 -8.42
CA ILE A 27 9.48 2.29 -8.53
C ILE A 27 10.72 3.04 -9.01
N LYS A 28 10.61 3.91 -10.03
CA LYS A 28 11.74 4.77 -10.45
C LYS A 28 12.22 5.69 -9.32
N TYR A 29 11.31 6.22 -8.52
CA TYR A 29 11.62 7.08 -7.39
C TYR A 29 12.36 6.32 -6.28
N LEU A 30 11.97 5.07 -6.02
CA LEU A 30 12.61 4.14 -5.07
C LEU A 30 13.98 3.65 -5.56
N ILE A 31 14.12 3.30 -6.84
CA ILE A 31 15.39 2.89 -7.45
C ILE A 31 16.44 4.00 -7.32
N LYS A 32 16.05 5.27 -7.55
CA LYS A 32 16.94 6.43 -7.33
C LYS A 32 17.45 6.56 -5.89
N ARG A 33 16.82 5.85 -4.95
CA ARG A 33 17.17 5.79 -3.53
C ARG A 33 17.77 4.45 -3.13
N ASN A 34 18.20 3.61 -4.08
CA ASN A 34 18.76 2.29 -3.87
C ASN A 34 17.76 1.29 -3.23
N ILE A 35 16.53 1.28 -3.75
CA ILE A 35 15.52 0.24 -3.47
C ILE A 35 15.10 -0.33 -4.82
N ASP A 36 15.63 -1.50 -5.18
CA ASP A 36 15.49 -2.15 -6.49
C ASP A 36 14.96 -3.59 -6.43
N ASN A 37 14.74 -4.13 -5.22
CA ASN A 37 14.23 -5.48 -4.99
C ASN A 37 12.69 -5.57 -5.00
N LEU A 38 12.05 -4.82 -5.89
CA LEU A 38 10.59 -4.77 -6.02
C LEU A 38 10.18 -5.16 -7.44
N THR A 39 9.14 -5.96 -7.56
CA THR A 39 8.52 -6.30 -8.84
C THR A 39 7.04 -5.99 -8.75
N VAL A 40 6.51 -5.23 -9.71
CA VAL A 40 5.08 -4.87 -9.73
C VAL A 40 4.39 -5.67 -10.82
N ASN A 41 3.34 -6.39 -10.44
CA ASN A 41 2.50 -7.19 -11.31
C ASN A 41 1.10 -6.58 -11.35
N TYR A 42 0.64 -6.17 -12.53
CA TYR A 42 -0.74 -5.72 -12.70
C TYR A 42 -1.57 -6.93 -13.05
N ASN A 43 -2.26 -7.45 -12.05
CA ASN A 43 -3.00 -8.69 -12.20
C ASN A 43 -4.47 -8.38 -12.40
N ASN A 44 -4.94 -8.55 -13.63
CA ASN A 44 -6.38 -8.59 -13.90
C ASN A 44 -6.97 -10.00 -13.63
N GLU A 45 -6.10 -11.00 -13.41
CA GLU A 45 -6.44 -12.43 -13.42
C GLU A 45 -6.43 -13.11 -12.04
N LEU A 46 -5.93 -12.46 -10.97
CA LEU A 46 -6.19 -12.94 -9.60
C LEU A 46 -7.68 -12.95 -9.43
N TYR A 47 -8.28 -14.15 -9.37
CA TYR A 47 -9.69 -14.40 -9.65
C TYR A 47 -10.55 -13.25 -9.17
N TYR A 48 -10.87 -12.35 -10.09
CA TYR A 48 -11.52 -11.07 -9.80
C TYR A 48 -12.79 -11.30 -8.97
N GLU A 49 -13.47 -12.41 -9.24
CA GLU A 49 -14.64 -12.87 -8.50
C GLU A 49 -14.34 -13.32 -7.06
N GLU A 50 -13.17 -13.88 -6.76
CA GLU A 50 -12.77 -14.23 -5.39
C GLU A 50 -12.45 -12.98 -4.57
N VAL A 51 -11.64 -12.07 -5.13
CA VAL A 51 -11.30 -10.79 -4.47
C VAL A 51 -12.55 -9.94 -4.31
N LYS A 52 -13.41 -9.88 -5.34
CA LYS A 52 -14.70 -9.18 -5.29
C LYS A 52 -15.65 -9.81 -4.28
N GLN A 53 -15.77 -11.13 -4.22
CA GLN A 53 -16.60 -11.79 -3.19
C GLN A 53 -16.13 -11.47 -1.78
N ILE A 54 -14.84 -11.26 -1.60
CA ILE A 54 -14.26 -10.91 -0.31
C ILE A 54 -14.61 -9.46 0.02
N ILE A 55 -14.38 -8.52 -0.91
CA ILE A 55 -14.78 -7.11 -0.78
C ILE A 55 -16.29 -6.95 -0.54
N ASP A 56 -17.13 -7.63 -1.32
CA ASP A 56 -18.60 -7.57 -1.25
C ASP A 56 -19.16 -8.15 0.06
N ARG A 57 -18.39 -8.98 0.77
CA ARG A 57 -18.76 -9.54 2.08
C ARG A 57 -18.30 -8.67 3.25
N LEU A 58 -17.55 -7.60 3.00
CA LEU A 58 -17.08 -6.71 4.05
C LEU A 58 -18.26 -5.87 4.56
N PRO A 59 -18.52 -5.87 5.87
CA PRO A 59 -19.54 -4.99 6.43
C PRO A 59 -19.17 -3.54 6.15
N VAL A 60 -20.17 -2.71 5.82
CA VAL A 60 -20.03 -1.29 5.41
C VAL A 60 -19.54 -0.38 6.55
N SER A 61 -18.95 -0.91 7.62
CA SER A 61 -18.35 -0.10 8.69
C SER A 61 -17.28 -0.84 9.52
N ASN A 62 -16.13 -0.17 9.60
CA ASN A 62 -15.23 0.02 10.75
C ASN A 62 -14.41 -1.16 11.29
N ASN A 63 -14.15 -2.20 10.52
CA ASN A 63 -13.04 -3.12 10.83
C ASN A 63 -12.79 -4.03 9.63
N LEU A 64 -12.31 -3.42 8.54
CA LEU A 64 -11.92 -4.12 7.33
C LEU A 64 -10.86 -5.18 7.65
N ILE A 65 -9.86 -4.79 8.44
CA ILE A 65 -8.66 -5.57 8.75
C ILE A 65 -8.94 -6.73 9.72
N ASP A 66 -9.83 -6.54 10.71
CA ASP A 66 -10.15 -7.59 11.70
C ASP A 66 -11.15 -8.64 11.19
N SER A 67 -11.94 -8.33 10.15
CA SER A 67 -12.99 -9.22 9.61
C SER A 67 -12.57 -9.98 8.34
N LEU A 68 -11.47 -9.55 7.74
CA LEU A 68 -10.83 -10.19 6.61
C LEU A 68 -10.11 -11.47 7.10
N ASP A 69 -10.76 -12.64 7.02
CA ASP A 69 -10.07 -13.94 7.11
C ASP A 69 -9.27 -14.19 5.81
N LEU A 70 -8.37 -13.25 5.52
CA LEU A 70 -7.44 -13.22 4.41
C LEU A 70 -6.39 -14.32 4.51
N THR A 71 -6.29 -14.97 5.66
CA THR A 71 -5.46 -16.16 5.90
C THR A 71 -5.60 -17.19 4.77
N LEU A 72 -6.77 -17.28 4.14
CA LEU A 72 -7.04 -18.19 3.02
C LEU A 72 -6.52 -17.70 1.65
N ILE A 73 -6.49 -16.39 1.38
CA ILE A 73 -5.80 -15.84 0.20
C ILE A 73 -4.28 -15.92 0.42
N LEU A 74 -3.83 -15.59 1.64
CA LEU A 74 -2.43 -15.40 2.02
C LEU A 74 -1.65 -16.70 2.17
N ASN A 75 -2.30 -17.79 2.59
CA ASN A 75 -1.65 -19.11 2.67
C ASN A 75 -1.17 -19.64 1.30
N ASN A 76 -1.57 -18.99 0.20
CA ASN A 76 -1.13 -19.34 -1.16
C ASN A 76 -0.10 -18.36 -1.76
N CYS A 77 0.22 -17.25 -1.09
CA CYS A 77 1.06 -16.19 -1.64
C CYS A 77 2.38 -16.10 -0.86
N ASN A 78 3.47 -16.59 -1.46
CA ASN A 78 4.81 -16.71 -0.87
C ASN A 78 5.50 -15.34 -0.61
N GLY A 79 4.97 -14.50 0.28
CA GLY A 79 5.54 -13.19 0.60
C GLY A 79 5.25 -12.11 -0.45
N ASP A 80 4.22 -12.33 -1.27
CA ASP A 80 3.68 -11.31 -2.18
C ASP A 80 2.71 -10.39 -1.43
N VAL A 81 2.65 -9.11 -1.84
CA VAL A 81 1.76 -8.09 -1.26
C VAL A 81 0.78 -7.55 -2.31
N PHE A 82 -0.36 -7.05 -1.89
CA PHE A 82 -1.48 -6.70 -2.77
C PHE A 82 -1.97 -5.27 -2.51
N ALA A 83 -2.10 -4.47 -3.57
CA ALA A 83 -2.72 -3.15 -3.52
C ALA A 83 -4.04 -3.17 -4.30
N ILE A 84 -5.16 -2.93 -3.62
CA ILE A 84 -6.50 -2.90 -4.19
C ILE A 84 -6.94 -1.44 -4.29
N VAL A 85 -7.12 -0.93 -5.51
CA VAL A 85 -7.44 0.50 -5.72
C VAL A 85 -8.90 0.65 -6.16
N GLY A 86 -9.73 1.36 -5.40
CA GLY A 86 -11.15 1.56 -5.71
C GLY A 86 -11.86 2.54 -4.77
N GLU A 87 -12.60 3.49 -5.33
CA GLU A 87 -13.06 4.70 -4.62
C GLU A 87 -14.20 4.49 -3.63
N ASP A 88 -14.98 3.43 -3.81
CA ASP A 88 -16.12 3.08 -2.94
C ASP A 88 -15.78 1.88 -2.02
N LEU A 89 -14.49 1.57 -1.86
CA LEU A 89 -14.08 0.48 -0.99
C LEU A 89 -14.23 0.90 0.48
N PRO A 90 -14.89 0.07 1.32
CA PRO A 90 -15.03 0.39 2.73
C PRO A 90 -13.64 0.48 3.36
N THR A 91 -13.34 1.61 4.00
CA THR A 91 -12.06 1.93 4.65
C THR A 91 -12.35 2.73 5.93
N ASP A 92 -11.49 2.61 6.94
CA ASP A 92 -11.60 3.33 8.21
C ASP A 92 -11.21 4.82 8.03
N ASN A 93 -10.39 5.11 7.02
CA ASN A 93 -9.99 6.45 6.65
C ASN A 93 -10.25 6.74 5.15
N PRO A 94 -10.43 8.01 4.75
CA PRO A 94 -10.86 8.36 3.39
C PRO A 94 -9.78 8.19 2.31
N TRP A 95 -8.56 7.78 2.67
CA TRP A 95 -7.43 7.66 1.75
C TRP A 95 -7.14 6.20 1.39
N GLY A 96 -7.16 5.32 2.39
CA GLY A 96 -6.91 3.90 2.25
C GLY A 96 -6.46 3.26 3.56
N ASP A 97 -6.48 1.93 3.66
CA ASP A 97 -5.95 1.23 4.83
C ASP A 97 -4.96 0.15 4.39
N ALA A 98 -3.85 0.01 5.11
CA ALA A 98 -2.84 -1.00 4.87
C ALA A 98 -2.63 -1.94 6.05
N THR A 99 -2.29 -3.19 5.70
CA THR A 99 -1.83 -4.27 6.58
C THR A 99 -0.47 -4.77 6.10
N ASP A 100 0.08 -5.79 6.75
CA ASP A 100 1.36 -6.41 6.37
C ASP A 100 1.41 -6.95 4.93
N PHE A 101 0.26 -7.23 4.31
CA PHE A 101 0.20 -7.92 3.01
C PHE A 101 -0.84 -7.35 2.04
N ILE A 102 -1.80 -6.54 2.50
CA ILE A 102 -2.84 -5.94 1.67
C ILE A 102 -3.00 -4.45 2.02
N ALA A 103 -3.11 -3.62 1.00
CA ALA A 103 -3.57 -2.24 1.12
C ALA A 103 -4.78 -2.00 0.25
N VAL A 104 -5.77 -1.29 0.80
CA VAL A 104 -6.99 -0.87 0.13
C VAL A 104 -6.91 0.63 -0.06
N VAL A 105 -6.93 1.11 -1.30
CA VAL A 105 -6.75 2.53 -1.64
C VAL A 105 -8.06 3.09 -2.16
N SER A 106 -8.73 3.89 -1.34
CA SER A 106 -10.00 4.55 -1.67
C SER A 106 -9.79 5.91 -2.35
N CYS A 107 -8.62 6.53 -2.20
CA CYS A 107 -8.29 7.75 -2.91
C CYS A 107 -7.28 7.50 -4.05
N THR A 108 -7.73 7.65 -5.29
CA THR A 108 -6.99 7.26 -6.51
C THR A 108 -5.89 8.24 -6.96
N LEU A 109 -5.57 9.23 -6.12
CA LEU A 109 -4.44 10.13 -6.38
C LEU A 109 -3.12 9.36 -6.32
N GLU A 110 -2.21 9.65 -7.25
CA GLU A 110 -0.89 8.98 -7.35
C GLU A 110 -0.16 8.93 -5.99
N LYS A 111 -0.22 10.01 -5.22
CA LYS A 111 0.45 10.11 -3.91
C LYS A 111 -0.18 9.24 -2.83
N ASN A 112 -1.49 9.09 -2.81
CA ASN A 112 -2.17 8.24 -1.84
C ASN A 112 -1.94 6.77 -2.18
N ILE A 113 -1.92 6.43 -3.47
CA ILE A 113 -1.47 5.11 -3.93
C ILE A 113 -0.03 4.85 -3.47
N TRP A 114 0.87 5.84 -3.57
CA TRP A 114 2.24 5.67 -3.06
C TRP A 114 2.31 5.50 -1.55
N HIS A 115 1.48 6.22 -0.78
CA HIS A 115 1.39 6.13 0.67
C HIS A 115 1.01 4.70 1.09
N GLU A 116 -0.10 4.20 0.57
CA GLU A 116 -0.60 2.85 0.91
C GLU A 116 0.35 1.75 0.44
N VAL A 117 0.96 1.91 -0.73
CA VAL A 117 1.96 0.95 -1.23
C VAL A 117 3.26 1.04 -0.41
N ALA A 118 3.63 2.20 0.15
CA ALA A 118 4.79 2.32 1.03
C ALA A 118 4.60 1.48 2.31
N HIS A 119 3.39 1.47 2.88
CA HIS A 119 3.06 0.59 4.00
C HIS A 119 3.24 -0.89 3.66
N LEU A 120 2.78 -1.33 2.48
CA LEU A 120 2.95 -2.72 2.02
C LEU A 120 4.41 -3.19 1.96
N ILE A 121 5.35 -2.25 1.79
CA ILE A 121 6.79 -2.56 1.71
C ILE A 121 7.54 -2.14 2.98
N GLY A 122 6.81 -1.92 4.08
CA GLY A 122 7.34 -1.82 5.44
C GLY A 122 7.56 -0.41 5.97
N ALA A 123 6.91 0.60 5.42
CA ALA A 123 6.85 1.93 6.03
C ALA A 123 5.77 2.01 7.12
N ASP A 124 6.03 2.77 8.18
CA ASP A 124 5.05 3.07 9.21
C ASP A 124 4.45 4.47 9.00
N ASP A 125 3.29 4.71 9.62
CA ASP A 125 2.74 6.06 9.76
C ASP A 125 3.69 6.91 10.62
N HIS A 126 3.87 8.16 10.22
CA HIS A 126 4.75 9.12 10.87
C HIS A 126 3.97 10.10 11.77
N TYR A 127 2.84 9.66 12.29
CA TYR A 127 1.99 10.37 13.25
C TYR A 127 1.41 9.40 14.28
N ASP A 128 1.05 9.90 15.46
CA ASP A 128 0.33 9.11 16.47
C ASP A 128 -1.16 9.01 16.09
N LYS A 129 -1.68 7.79 15.93
CA LYS A 129 -3.05 7.55 15.45
C LYS A 129 -4.16 8.03 16.40
N ASN A 130 -3.85 8.26 17.68
CA ASN A 130 -4.85 8.71 18.66
C ASN A 130 -4.94 10.24 18.72
N THR A 131 -3.81 10.92 18.51
CA THR A 131 -3.67 12.38 18.65
C THR A 131 -3.52 13.10 17.32
N ASN A 132 -3.19 12.36 16.25
CA ASN A 132 -2.82 12.85 14.93
C ASN A 132 -1.60 13.78 14.91
N GLU A 133 -0.80 13.78 15.99
CA GLU A 133 0.43 14.56 16.08
C GLU A 133 1.56 13.89 15.30
N VAL A 134 2.31 14.68 14.53
CA VAL A 134 3.49 14.19 13.79
C VAL A 134 4.55 13.70 14.78
N LEU A 135 5.09 12.52 14.53
CA LEU A 135 6.12 11.91 15.35
C LEU A 135 7.49 12.54 15.09
N ASP A 136 8.33 12.64 16.12
CA ASP A 136 9.71 13.16 16.04
C ASP A 136 10.62 12.40 15.04
N ILE A 137 10.21 11.20 14.61
CA ILE A 137 10.91 10.43 13.56
C ILE A 137 10.81 11.09 12.17
N CYS A 138 9.84 11.99 11.98
CA CYS A 138 9.58 12.64 10.71
C CYS A 138 10.09 14.08 10.72
N MET A 139 11.20 14.31 10.03
CA MET A 139 11.86 15.63 9.98
C MET A 139 11.49 16.47 8.75
N ASP A 140 10.53 16.02 7.93
CA ASP A 140 10.13 16.68 6.67
C ASP A 140 8.62 16.94 6.64
N ASP A 141 8.23 18.20 6.71
CA ASP A 141 6.83 18.67 6.71
C ASP A 141 6.03 18.28 5.45
N ASN A 142 6.69 17.81 4.39
CA ASN A 142 6.06 17.35 3.16
C ASN A 142 6.08 15.82 3.01
N CYS A 143 6.32 15.09 4.10
CA CYS A 143 6.26 13.65 4.07
C CYS A 143 4.81 13.17 3.96
N ILE A 144 4.50 12.38 2.92
CA ILE A 144 3.15 11.82 2.75
C ILE A 144 2.76 10.86 3.87
N MET A 145 3.71 10.35 4.67
CA MET A 145 3.42 9.46 5.81
C MET A 145 2.92 10.22 7.06
N GLN A 146 2.88 11.56 7.02
CA GLN A 146 2.30 12.36 8.11
C GLN A 146 0.78 12.47 7.98
N PHE A 147 0.12 12.76 9.11
CA PHE A 147 -1.32 12.92 9.13
C PHE A 147 -1.82 14.02 8.19
N GLY A 148 -2.85 13.71 7.40
CA GLY A 148 -3.58 14.67 6.57
C GLY A 148 -2.81 15.23 5.36
N LYS A 149 -1.72 14.57 4.94
CA LYS A 149 -0.96 14.97 3.74
C LYS A 149 -1.50 14.26 2.49
N ASP A 150 -2.11 15.04 1.61
CA ASP A 150 -2.59 14.61 0.29
C ASP A 150 -1.54 14.81 -0.83
N GLU A 151 -0.54 15.64 -0.57
CA GLU A 151 0.58 15.91 -1.46
C GLU A 151 1.93 15.77 -0.74
N GLY A 152 3.00 15.49 -1.50
CA GLY A 152 4.36 15.41 -0.96
C GLY A 152 5.22 14.29 -1.54
N PHE A 153 6.18 13.82 -0.74
CA PHE A 153 7.09 12.73 -1.10
C PHE A 153 7.36 11.79 0.09
N LEU A 154 8.03 10.66 -0.16
CA LEU A 154 8.57 9.85 0.95
C LEU A 154 9.79 10.55 1.56
N CYS A 155 9.79 10.75 2.87
CA CYS A 155 10.92 11.35 3.55
C CYS A 155 12.09 10.36 3.72
N ALA A 156 13.22 10.84 4.23
CA ALA A 156 14.39 9.98 4.46
C ALA A 156 14.10 8.83 5.43
N SER A 157 13.29 9.07 6.48
CA SER A 157 12.91 8.05 7.47
C SER A 157 12.08 6.93 6.84
N THR A 158 11.09 7.29 6.03
CA THR A 158 10.25 6.31 5.31
C THR A 158 11.07 5.43 4.39
N ILE A 159 12.00 6.03 3.65
CA ILE A 159 12.91 5.31 2.75
C ILE A 159 13.84 4.37 3.53
N TYR A 160 14.22 4.75 4.75
CA TYR A 160 15.03 3.91 5.62
C TYR A 160 14.25 2.69 6.15
N GLU A 161 13.01 2.87 6.58
CA GLU A 161 12.12 1.80 7.05
C GLU A 161 11.91 0.73 5.96
N ILE A 162 11.54 1.16 4.76
CA ILE A 162 11.34 0.27 3.59
C ILE A 162 12.61 -0.56 3.32
N LYS A 163 13.79 0.09 3.34
CA LYS A 163 15.07 -0.62 3.16
C LYS A 163 15.30 -1.65 4.24
N LEU A 164 15.06 -1.30 5.50
CA LEU A 164 15.27 -2.20 6.63
C LEU A 164 14.36 -3.43 6.51
N HIS A 165 13.09 -3.21 6.19
CA HIS A 165 12.11 -4.26 6.00
C HIS A 165 12.51 -5.26 4.88
N LEU A 166 12.78 -4.75 3.68
CA LEU A 166 13.17 -5.59 2.53
C LEU A 166 14.51 -6.33 2.75
N ASN A 167 15.45 -5.71 3.48
CA ASN A 167 16.70 -6.36 3.88
C ASN A 167 16.49 -7.50 4.90
N ASN A 168 15.47 -7.41 5.74
CA ASN A 168 15.17 -8.44 6.73
C ASN A 168 14.47 -9.65 6.09
N ILE A 169 13.62 -9.43 5.09
CA ILE A 169 12.99 -10.51 4.31
C ILE A 169 14.07 -11.25 3.51
N SER A 170 14.97 -10.54 2.83
CA SER A 170 15.99 -11.16 1.98
C SER A 170 17.03 -12.01 2.73
N LYS A 171 17.18 -11.85 4.05
CA LYS A 171 18.09 -12.65 4.89
C LYS A 171 17.47 -13.93 5.45
N LYS A 172 16.15 -14.09 5.37
CA LYS A 172 15.42 -15.24 5.92
C LYS A 172 15.13 -16.35 4.89
N GLY A 173 15.40 -16.09 3.61
CA GLY A 173 15.34 -17.09 2.53
C GLY A 173 16.73 -17.50 2.09
#